data_AF-A0A2E1AIR1-F1
#
_entry.id   AF-A0A2E1AIR1-F1
#
_cell.length_a   1.000
_cell.length_b   1.000
_cell.length_c   1.000
_cell.angle_alpha   90.00
_cell.angle_beta   90.00
_cell.angle_gamma   90.00
#
_symmetry.space_group_name_H-M   'P 1'
#
loop_
_entity.id
_entity.type
_entity.pdbx_description
1 polymer ?
#
loop_
_entity_poly.entity_id
_entity_poly.type
_entity_poly.pdbx_seq_one_letter_code
_entity_poly.pdbx_strand_id
1 'polypeptide(L)'
;MEKKATSELHWTTAITDIQPGSIRLRGHDITELMDDLTFSQTIYLLLTGEMPSQQVGQVLDAILVSSIDHGATPPSTLAARTAASTGAPINAALSAGLLSINQHHGGAIEACMRVILEAQHLAETESLTAEDAANQLVAAYKAEKKRLPGFGHRVHATDPRAVRLFAIADEAGIAGEGVGMVRALETALNASSSKHLPINVDGAIAALLVDLGIPAELGNTFFMMARVPGLVSHIYEEKTHQRPMRKIHPTDHSYDGP
;
A
#
# COMPACT_ATOMS: atom_id res chain seq x y z
N MET A 1 -6.39 -46.65 9.48
CA MET A 1 -6.76 -45.57 8.54
C MET A 1 -5.51 -45.19 7.79
N GLU A 2 -5.35 -45.69 6.56
CA GLU A 2 -4.23 -45.32 5.69
C GLU A 2 -4.36 -43.85 5.28
N LYS A 3 -3.36 -43.03 5.63
CA LYS A 3 -3.16 -41.73 5.00
C LYS A 3 -2.90 -41.99 3.52
N LYS A 4 -3.92 -41.79 2.69
CA LYS A 4 -3.79 -41.84 1.23
C LYS A 4 -2.66 -40.88 0.85
N ALA A 5 -1.59 -41.40 0.25
CA ALA A 5 -0.48 -40.58 -0.23
C ALA A 5 -1.04 -39.57 -1.24
N THR A 6 -1.11 -38.30 -0.85
CA THR A 6 -1.48 -37.22 -1.74
C THR A 6 -0.38 -37.09 -2.78
N SER A 7 -0.74 -37.26 -4.06
CA SER A 7 0.12 -37.04 -5.22
C SER A 7 0.92 -35.74 -5.09
N GLU A 8 2.18 -35.72 -5.53
CA GLU A 8 3.03 -34.51 -5.57
C GLU A 8 2.44 -33.37 -6.43
N LEU A 9 1.44 -33.67 -7.27
CA LEU A 9 0.67 -32.68 -8.05
C LEU A 9 -0.49 -32.05 -7.25
N HIS A 10 -0.79 -32.55 -6.05
CA HIS A 10 -1.86 -32.04 -5.21
C HIS A 10 -1.38 -30.77 -4.49
N TRP A 11 -1.97 -29.63 -4.84
CA TRP A 11 -1.79 -28.38 -4.12
C TRP A 11 -3.05 -28.07 -3.31
N THR A 12 -2.87 -27.45 -2.16
CA THR A 12 -3.96 -27.05 -1.26
C THR A 12 -4.10 -25.53 -1.25
N THR A 13 -5.32 -25.06 -1.05
CA THR A 13 -5.62 -23.64 -0.86
C THR A 13 -6.76 -23.48 0.13
N ALA A 14 -6.72 -22.39 0.88
CA ALA A 14 -7.77 -21.98 1.81
C ALA A 14 -8.39 -20.63 1.40
N ILE A 15 -8.21 -20.22 0.14
CA ILE A 15 -8.62 -18.90 -0.37
C ILE A 15 -10.03 -18.97 -0.98
N THR A 16 -10.22 -19.81 -1.99
CA THR A 16 -11.49 -19.94 -2.70
C THR A 16 -11.79 -21.41 -2.98
N ASP A 17 -13.01 -21.84 -2.67
CA ASP A 17 -13.58 -23.12 -3.09
C ASP A 17 -14.62 -22.89 -4.20
N ILE A 18 -14.56 -23.69 -5.26
CA ILE A 18 -15.46 -23.58 -6.42
C ILE A 18 -16.08 -24.95 -6.66
N GLN A 19 -17.40 -24.99 -6.60
CA GLN A 19 -18.23 -26.17 -6.87
C GLN A 19 -19.34 -25.80 -7.88
N PRO A 20 -19.98 -26.78 -8.55
CA PRO A 20 -21.13 -26.49 -9.41
C PRO A 20 -22.22 -25.72 -8.65
N GLY A 21 -22.46 -24.47 -9.05
CA GLY A 21 -23.46 -23.58 -8.43
C GLY A 21 -23.05 -22.91 -7.11
N SER A 22 -21.78 -23.02 -6.68
CA SER A 22 -21.29 -22.41 -5.44
C SER A 22 -19.86 -21.91 -5.59
N ILE A 23 -19.61 -20.64 -5.26
CA ILE A 23 -18.27 -20.07 -5.15
C ILE A 23 -18.14 -19.50 -3.75
N ARG A 24 -17.17 -20.00 -2.98
CA ARG A 24 -16.94 -19.57 -1.60
C ARG A 24 -15.57 -18.95 -1.44
N LEU A 25 -15.52 -17.68 -1.06
CA LEU A 25 -14.28 -16.96 -0.74
C LEU A 25 -14.09 -16.97 0.78
N ARG A 26 -12.99 -17.57 1.25
CA ARG A 26 -12.70 -17.79 2.67
C ARG A 26 -13.87 -18.44 3.43
N GLY A 27 -14.61 -19.31 2.74
CA GLY A 27 -15.77 -20.02 3.31
C GLY A 27 -17.12 -19.30 3.17
N HIS A 28 -17.14 -18.04 2.74
CA HIS A 28 -18.36 -17.23 2.56
C HIS A 28 -18.84 -17.29 1.11
N ASP A 29 -20.15 -17.38 0.89
CA ASP A 29 -20.72 -17.39 -0.46
C ASP A 29 -20.45 -16.05 -1.16
N ILE A 30 -19.88 -16.08 -2.37
CA ILE A 30 -19.52 -14.86 -3.09
C ILE A 30 -20.76 -14.00 -3.40
N THR A 31 -21.93 -14.60 -3.54
CA THR A 31 -23.18 -13.87 -3.82
C THR A 31 -23.65 -13.06 -2.62
N GLU A 32 -23.51 -13.60 -1.40
CA GLU A 32 -23.77 -12.86 -0.16
C GLU A 32 -22.76 -11.72 0.03
N LEU A 33 -21.47 -12.00 -0.25
CA LEU A 33 -20.43 -10.98 -0.17
C LEU A 33 -20.66 -9.79 -1.13
N MET A 34 -21.26 -10.04 -2.31
CA MET A 34 -21.60 -8.99 -3.27
C MET A 34 -22.68 -8.03 -2.74
N ASP A 35 -23.58 -8.51 -1.87
CA ASP A 35 -24.63 -7.70 -1.27
C ASP A 35 -24.14 -6.95 -0.02
N ASP A 36 -23.27 -7.59 0.77
CA ASP A 36 -22.92 -7.14 2.13
C ASP A 36 -21.60 -6.37 2.23
N LEU A 37 -20.61 -6.64 1.37
CA LEU A 37 -19.27 -6.06 1.47
C LEU A 37 -18.91 -5.14 0.31
N THR A 38 -18.16 -4.08 0.63
CA THR A 38 -17.48 -3.30 -0.40
C THR A 38 -16.30 -4.06 -1.00
N PHE A 39 -15.76 -3.55 -2.10
CA PHE A 39 -14.57 -4.11 -2.75
C PHE A 39 -13.35 -4.13 -1.80
N SER A 40 -13.11 -3.07 -1.04
CA SER A 40 -11.99 -2.98 -0.09
C SER A 40 -12.15 -3.90 1.11
N GLN A 41 -13.37 -4.06 1.62
CA GLN A 41 -13.70 -5.06 2.64
C GLN A 41 -13.44 -6.47 2.11
N THR A 42 -13.83 -6.76 0.88
CA THR A 42 -13.57 -8.06 0.25
C THR A 42 -12.08 -8.33 0.07
N ILE A 43 -11.27 -7.30 -0.25
CA ILE A 43 -9.80 -7.41 -0.27
C ILE A 43 -9.26 -7.79 1.11
N TYR A 44 -9.74 -7.15 2.18
CA TYR A 44 -9.31 -7.48 3.55
C TYR A 44 -9.62 -8.94 3.89
N LEU A 45 -10.86 -9.39 3.66
CA LEU A 45 -11.27 -10.78 3.87
C LEU A 45 -10.39 -11.73 3.06
N LEU A 46 -10.15 -11.44 1.79
CA LEU A 46 -9.33 -12.27 0.92
C LEU A 46 -7.91 -12.44 1.47
N LEU A 47 -7.27 -11.36 1.91
CA LEU A 47 -5.89 -11.35 2.38
C LEU A 47 -5.74 -11.96 3.79
N THR A 48 -6.65 -11.64 4.70
CA THR A 48 -6.53 -11.99 6.13
C THR A 48 -7.28 -13.27 6.50
N GLY A 49 -8.36 -13.60 5.78
CA GLY A 49 -9.31 -14.64 6.16
C GLY A 49 -10.36 -14.19 7.18
N GLU A 50 -10.31 -12.94 7.64
CA GLU A 50 -11.18 -12.40 8.69
C GLU A 50 -12.23 -11.46 8.10
N MET A 51 -13.45 -11.50 8.63
CA MET A 51 -14.53 -10.60 8.23
C MET A 51 -14.24 -9.16 8.72
N PRO A 52 -14.18 -8.15 7.83
CA PRO A 52 -13.90 -6.78 8.23
C PRO A 52 -15.14 -6.10 8.84
N SER A 53 -14.91 -5.16 9.75
CA SER A 53 -15.94 -4.20 10.15
C SER A 53 -16.17 -3.14 9.07
N GLN A 54 -17.21 -2.33 9.23
CA GLN A 54 -17.46 -1.17 8.36
C GLN A 54 -16.32 -0.13 8.49
N GLN A 55 -15.80 0.06 9.71
CA GLN A 55 -14.72 0.99 10.03
C GLN A 55 -13.41 0.57 9.34
N VAL A 56 -13.11 -0.74 9.31
CA VAL A 56 -11.98 -1.28 8.54
C VAL A 56 -12.15 -0.96 7.05
N GLY A 57 -13.35 -1.17 6.50
CA GLY A 57 -13.66 -0.81 5.11
C GLY A 57 -13.43 0.68 4.80
N GLN A 58 -13.89 1.57 5.67
CA GLN A 58 -13.72 3.02 5.52
C GLN A 58 -12.24 3.44 5.46
N VAL A 59 -11.40 2.89 6.34
CA VAL A 59 -9.96 3.18 6.37
C VAL A 59 -9.26 2.59 5.13
N LEU A 60 -9.63 1.37 4.72
CA LEU A 60 -9.05 0.75 3.53
C LEU A 60 -9.41 1.48 2.24
N ASP A 61 -10.66 1.92 2.09
CA ASP A 61 -11.06 2.78 0.97
C ASP A 61 -10.21 4.06 0.94
N ALA A 62 -10.02 4.70 2.09
CA ALA A 62 -9.17 5.89 2.18
C ALA A 62 -7.71 5.61 1.79
N ILE A 63 -7.14 4.49 2.24
CA ILE A 63 -5.80 4.04 1.85
C ILE A 63 -5.71 3.88 0.33
N LEU A 64 -6.63 3.13 -0.28
CA LEU A 64 -6.62 2.86 -1.71
C LEU A 64 -6.81 4.15 -2.53
N VAL A 65 -7.71 5.04 -2.11
CA VAL A 65 -7.97 6.32 -2.78
C VAL A 65 -6.76 7.26 -2.67
N SER A 66 -6.07 7.30 -1.53
CA SER A 66 -4.92 8.19 -1.31
C SER A 66 -3.77 7.98 -2.31
N SER A 67 -3.72 6.80 -2.93
CA SER A 67 -2.70 6.36 -3.86
C SER A 67 -3.28 5.95 -5.22
N ILE A 68 -4.52 6.34 -5.54
CA ILE A 68 -5.22 5.87 -6.74
C ILE A 68 -4.55 6.33 -8.04
N ASP A 69 -4.03 7.56 -8.06
CA ASP A 69 -3.19 8.11 -9.13
C ASP A 69 -2.20 9.17 -8.66
N HIS A 70 -1.12 9.36 -9.42
CA HIS A 70 -0.08 10.36 -9.14
C HIS A 70 0.45 11.01 -10.44
N GLY A 71 -0.42 11.13 -11.45
CA GLY A 71 -0.12 11.80 -12.70
C GLY A 71 0.72 10.97 -13.69
N ALA A 72 1.21 11.66 -14.71
CA ALA A 72 1.85 11.07 -15.89
C ALA A 72 3.35 10.79 -15.75
N THR A 73 4.02 11.42 -14.79
CA THR A 73 5.49 11.38 -14.63
C THR A 73 6.06 10.24 -13.78
N PRO A 74 5.31 9.53 -12.91
CA PRO A 74 5.86 8.38 -12.21
C PRO A 74 6.33 7.29 -13.19
N PRO A 75 7.41 6.54 -12.87
CA PRO A 75 7.95 5.50 -13.74
C PRO A 75 6.91 4.45 -14.18
N SER A 76 6.01 4.04 -13.27
CA SER A 76 4.93 3.11 -13.62
C SER A 76 3.96 3.67 -14.66
N THR A 77 3.58 4.95 -14.56
CA THR A 77 2.73 5.58 -15.56
C THR A 77 3.46 5.72 -16.90
N LEU A 78 4.73 6.15 -16.89
CA LEU A 78 5.54 6.25 -18.11
C LEU A 78 5.72 4.91 -18.81
N ALA A 79 6.01 3.84 -18.06
CA ALA A 79 6.16 2.49 -18.61
C ALA A 79 4.86 1.99 -19.24
N ALA A 80 3.73 2.16 -18.53
CA ALA A 80 2.42 1.75 -19.03
C ALA A 80 2.03 2.52 -20.30
N ARG A 81 2.19 3.84 -20.33
CA ARG A 81 1.90 4.67 -21.52
C ARG A 81 2.84 4.34 -22.68
N THR A 82 4.12 4.11 -22.41
CA THR A 82 5.08 3.71 -23.45
C THR A 82 4.69 2.39 -24.09
N ALA A 83 4.35 1.38 -23.29
CA ALA A 83 3.85 0.10 -23.80
C ALA A 83 2.52 0.26 -24.56
N ALA A 84 1.60 1.09 -24.07
CA ALA A 84 0.34 1.36 -24.76
C ALA A 84 0.56 2.01 -26.13
N SER A 85 1.50 2.96 -26.24
CA SER A 85 1.87 3.65 -27.48
C SER A 85 2.40 2.71 -28.56
N THR A 86 3.00 1.57 -28.22
CA THR A 86 3.43 0.57 -29.22
C THR A 86 2.29 -0.31 -29.75
N GLY A 87 1.06 -0.12 -29.24
CA GLY A 87 -0.11 -0.93 -29.62
C GLY A 87 -0.37 -2.10 -28.68
N ALA A 88 0.31 -2.19 -27.53
CA ALA A 88 0.08 -3.27 -26.57
C ALA A 88 -1.40 -3.34 -26.10
N PRO A 89 -1.94 -4.55 -25.86
CA PRO A 89 -3.23 -4.70 -25.19
C PRO A 89 -3.14 -4.18 -23.75
N ILE A 90 -4.29 -3.84 -23.16
CA ILE A 90 -4.36 -3.15 -21.86
C ILE A 90 -3.63 -3.94 -20.76
N ASN A 91 -3.80 -5.26 -20.72
CA ASN A 91 -3.14 -6.12 -19.74
C ASN A 91 -1.61 -6.06 -19.85
N ALA A 92 -1.05 -6.07 -21.06
CA ALA A 92 0.40 -6.02 -21.25
C ALA A 92 0.97 -4.64 -20.87
N ALA A 93 0.28 -3.56 -21.22
CA ALA A 93 0.66 -2.21 -20.82
C ALA A 93 0.55 -2.01 -19.30
N LEU A 94 -0.51 -2.55 -18.68
CA LEU A 94 -0.69 -2.53 -17.23
C LEU A 94 0.42 -3.31 -16.53
N SER A 95 0.78 -4.50 -17.03
CA SER A 95 1.91 -5.28 -16.52
C SER A 95 3.21 -4.50 -16.60
N ALA A 96 3.49 -3.77 -17.68
CA ALA A 96 4.68 -2.92 -17.78
C ALA A 96 4.72 -1.83 -16.69
N GLY A 97 3.58 -1.21 -16.40
CA GLY A 97 3.44 -0.26 -15.30
C GLY A 97 3.67 -0.90 -13.93
N LEU A 98 3.04 -2.05 -13.66
CA LEU A 98 3.17 -2.76 -12.40
C LEU A 98 4.59 -3.30 -12.15
N LEU A 99 5.26 -3.83 -13.18
CA LEU A 99 6.67 -4.27 -13.08
C LEU A 99 7.63 -3.12 -12.70
N SER A 100 7.23 -1.89 -12.94
CA SER A 100 8.00 -0.71 -12.56
C SER A 100 7.78 -0.31 -11.08
N ILE A 101 6.80 -0.90 -10.40
CA ILE A 101 6.55 -0.71 -8.96
C ILE A 101 7.41 -1.73 -8.19
N ASN A 102 8.38 -1.23 -7.42
CA ASN A 102 9.36 -2.03 -6.69
C ASN A 102 10.02 -1.19 -5.57
N GLN A 103 11.14 -1.64 -5.02
CA GLN A 103 11.86 -1.01 -3.91
C GLN A 103 12.03 0.52 -4.03
N HIS A 104 12.25 1.05 -5.24
CA HIS A 104 12.49 2.48 -5.45
C HIS A 104 11.27 3.26 -5.96
N HIS A 105 10.15 2.57 -6.20
CA HIS A 105 8.90 3.15 -6.67
C HIS A 105 7.71 2.40 -6.06
N GLY A 106 7.15 2.94 -4.97
CA GLY A 106 6.03 2.31 -4.25
C GLY A 106 6.43 1.19 -3.27
N GLY A 107 7.72 1.03 -2.97
CA GLY A 107 8.25 -0.01 -2.08
C GLY A 107 8.46 0.40 -0.62
N ALA A 108 8.09 1.64 -0.24
CA ALA A 108 8.42 2.19 1.08
C ALA A 108 7.46 1.75 2.20
N ILE A 109 6.27 1.25 1.86
CA ILE A 109 5.23 0.89 2.83
C ILE A 109 5.69 -0.29 3.67
N GLU A 110 6.05 -1.41 3.03
CA GLU A 110 6.55 -2.60 3.74
C GLU A 110 7.77 -2.27 4.62
N ALA A 111 8.72 -1.50 4.08
CA ALA A 111 9.91 -1.12 4.83
C ALA A 111 9.56 -0.29 6.07
N CYS A 112 8.58 0.62 5.97
CA CYS A 112 8.10 1.41 7.10
C CYS A 112 7.33 0.54 8.11
N MET A 113 6.49 -0.40 7.65
CA MET A 113 5.81 -1.37 8.54
C MET A 113 6.83 -2.16 9.37
N ARG A 114 7.92 -2.64 8.74
CA ARG A 114 8.97 -3.38 9.45
C ARG A 114 9.66 -2.53 10.52
N VAL A 115 9.90 -1.24 10.25
CA VAL A 115 10.48 -0.31 11.23
C VAL A 115 9.52 -0.06 12.41
N ILE A 116 8.22 0.09 12.13
CA ILE A 116 7.20 0.26 13.16
C ILE A 116 7.14 -0.98 14.06
N LEU A 117 7.07 -2.17 13.46
CA LEU A 117 7.04 -3.45 14.19
C LEU A 117 8.34 -3.71 14.97
N GLU A 118 9.50 -3.36 14.41
CA GLU A 118 10.80 -3.43 15.09
C GLU A 118 10.82 -2.54 16.34
N ALA A 119 10.32 -1.30 16.23
CA ALA A 119 10.24 -0.38 17.37
C ALA A 119 9.23 -0.86 18.43
N GLN A 120 8.08 -1.42 18.03
CA GLN A 120 7.12 -2.02 18.96
C GLN A 120 7.73 -3.21 19.69
N HIS A 121 8.41 -4.11 18.98
CA HIS A 121 9.10 -5.25 19.58
C HIS A 121 10.20 -4.82 20.57
N LEU A 122 10.96 -3.78 20.22
CA LEU A 122 11.95 -3.19 21.12
C LEU A 122 11.29 -2.64 22.38
N ALA A 123 10.18 -1.91 22.23
CA ALA A 123 9.43 -1.36 23.36
C ALA A 123 8.95 -2.45 24.32
N GLU A 124 8.41 -3.55 23.79
CA GLU A 124 7.96 -4.69 24.58
C GLU A 124 9.11 -5.40 25.29
N THR A 125 10.16 -5.75 24.56
CA THR A 125 11.26 -6.58 25.08
C THR A 125 12.11 -5.86 26.12
N GLU A 126 12.32 -4.55 25.95
CA GLU A 126 13.08 -3.72 26.88
C GLU A 126 12.18 -2.95 27.87
N SER A 127 10.86 -3.15 27.82
CA SER A 127 9.87 -2.44 28.66
C SER A 127 10.00 -0.92 28.57
N LEU A 128 10.22 -0.41 27.35
CA LEU A 128 10.38 1.01 27.05
C LEU A 128 9.04 1.65 26.70
N THR A 129 8.98 2.98 26.84
CA THR A 129 7.93 3.75 26.20
C THR A 129 8.11 3.74 24.68
N ALA A 130 7.03 4.03 23.92
CA ALA A 130 7.14 4.18 22.47
C ALA A 130 8.15 5.27 22.07
N GLU A 131 8.25 6.35 22.85
CA GLU A 131 9.20 7.44 22.63
C GLU A 131 10.65 6.98 22.81
N ASP A 132 10.95 6.23 23.87
CA ASP A 132 12.29 5.72 24.14
C ASP A 132 12.75 4.69 23.09
N ALA A 133 11.86 3.76 22.73
CA ALA A 133 12.13 2.79 21.66
C ALA A 133 12.36 3.49 20.31
N ALA A 134 11.54 4.48 19.97
CA ALA A 134 11.72 5.28 18.76
C ALA A 134 13.05 6.05 18.76
N ASN A 135 13.42 6.67 19.89
CA ASN A 135 14.69 7.38 20.04
C ASN A 135 15.89 6.44 19.83
N GLN A 136 15.86 5.26 20.45
CA GLN A 136 16.91 4.25 20.33
C GLN A 136 17.04 3.74 18.89
N LEU A 137 15.92 3.41 18.24
CA LEU A 137 15.93 2.91 16.86
C LEU A 137 16.40 3.99 15.87
N VAL A 138 15.90 5.21 16.00
CA VAL A 138 16.34 6.34 15.16
C VAL A 138 17.83 6.62 15.34
N ALA A 139 18.36 6.53 16.58
CA ALA A 139 19.79 6.70 16.84
C ALA A 139 20.61 5.61 16.12
N ALA A 140 20.16 4.35 16.14
CA ALA A 140 20.81 3.25 15.43
C ALA A 140 20.82 3.50 13.90
N TYR A 141 19.68 3.87 13.31
CA TYR A 141 19.59 4.20 11.88
C TYR A 141 20.51 5.37 11.50
N LYS A 142 20.59 6.42 12.34
CA LYS A 142 21.49 7.56 12.13
C LYS A 142 22.97 7.13 12.20
N ALA A 143 23.34 6.30 13.16
CA ALA A 143 24.71 5.78 13.30
C ALA A 143 25.14 4.96 12.08
N GLU A 144 24.22 4.18 11.52
CA GLU A 144 24.42 3.39 10.29
C GLU A 144 24.26 4.20 9.00
N LYS A 145 23.93 5.49 9.09
CA LYS A 145 23.63 6.38 7.95
C LYS A 145 22.51 5.85 7.04
N LYS A 146 21.57 5.09 7.61
CA LYS A 146 20.37 4.59 6.95
C LYS A 146 19.27 5.66 6.99
N ARG A 147 18.45 5.69 5.94
CA ARG A 147 17.23 6.53 5.91
C ARG A 147 16.08 5.76 6.51
N LEU A 148 15.25 6.45 7.28
CA LEU A 148 14.01 5.89 7.81
C LEU A 148 12.93 5.90 6.70
N PRO A 149 12.39 4.75 6.28
CA PRO A 149 11.32 4.67 5.29
C PRO A 149 10.01 5.27 5.83
N GLY A 150 9.18 5.84 4.95
CA GLY A 150 7.90 6.48 5.32
C GLY A 150 8.00 7.94 5.78
N PHE A 151 9.22 8.52 5.80
CA PHE A 151 9.46 9.89 6.22
C PHE A 151 10.12 10.75 5.13
N GLY A 152 9.80 12.04 5.15
CA GLY A 152 10.30 13.03 4.22
C GLY A 152 9.46 13.13 2.95
N HIS A 153 9.48 14.32 2.36
CA HIS A 153 8.73 14.60 1.14
C HIS A 153 9.51 15.62 0.27
N ARG A 154 9.41 15.50 -1.07
CA ARG A 154 10.13 16.39 -2.00
C ARG A 154 9.49 17.76 -2.18
N VAL A 155 8.15 17.79 -2.16
CA VAL A 155 7.33 18.99 -2.45
C VAL A 155 6.71 19.60 -1.18
N HIS A 156 5.97 18.80 -0.42
CA HIS A 156 5.24 19.26 0.75
C HIS A 156 6.09 19.30 2.03
N ALA A 157 5.89 20.34 2.84
CA ALA A 157 6.41 20.38 4.21
C ALA A 157 5.64 19.44 5.16
N THR A 158 4.38 19.15 4.84
CA THR A 158 3.50 18.18 5.49
C THR A 158 2.69 17.50 4.39
N ASP A 159 2.68 16.17 4.33
CA ASP A 159 1.90 15.46 3.32
C ASP A 159 0.39 15.53 3.67
N PRO A 160 -0.44 16.22 2.87
CA PRO A 160 -1.86 16.39 3.20
C PRO A 160 -2.63 15.06 3.22
N ARG A 161 -2.14 14.05 2.48
CA ARG A 161 -2.77 12.72 2.45
C ARG A 161 -2.54 11.98 3.76
N ALA A 162 -1.32 12.04 4.31
CA ALA A 162 -1.00 11.46 5.60
C ALA A 162 -1.88 12.05 6.71
N VAL A 163 -2.03 13.38 6.73
CA VAL A 163 -2.91 14.08 7.68
C VAL A 163 -4.35 13.59 7.57
N ARG A 164 -4.90 13.50 6.34
CA ARG A 164 -6.29 13.07 6.17
C ARG A 164 -6.49 11.59 6.50
N LEU A 165 -5.54 10.72 6.16
CA LEU A 165 -5.59 9.30 6.49
C LEU A 165 -5.67 9.07 8.01
N PHE A 166 -4.82 9.75 8.78
CA PHE A 166 -4.87 9.65 10.24
C PHE A 166 -6.18 10.19 10.81
N ALA A 167 -6.69 11.31 10.29
CA ALA A 167 -7.99 11.83 10.73
C ALA A 167 -9.14 10.84 10.48
N ILE A 168 -9.17 10.18 9.31
CA ILE A 168 -10.18 9.16 9.00
C ILE A 168 -10.05 7.97 9.94
N ALA A 169 -8.81 7.52 10.23
CA ALA A 169 -8.58 6.40 11.13
C ALA A 169 -8.94 6.73 12.58
N ASP A 170 -8.69 7.96 13.04
CA ASP A 170 -9.10 8.47 14.34
C ASP A 170 -10.65 8.54 14.43
N GLU A 171 -11.31 9.10 13.40
CA GLU A 171 -12.79 9.15 13.27
C GLU A 171 -13.42 7.75 13.29
N ALA A 172 -12.78 6.77 12.65
CA ALA A 172 -13.24 5.38 12.56
C ALA A 172 -12.86 4.53 13.79
N GLY A 173 -12.05 5.05 14.72
CA GLY A 173 -11.55 4.31 15.89
C GLY A 173 -10.60 3.15 15.54
N ILE A 174 -9.89 3.24 14.41
CA ILE A 174 -8.93 2.24 13.93
C ILE A 174 -7.49 2.59 14.31
N ALA A 175 -7.17 3.88 14.45
CA ALA A 175 -5.82 4.31 14.82
C ALA A 175 -5.39 3.71 16.17
N GLY A 176 -4.23 3.06 16.19
CA GLY A 176 -3.73 2.29 17.32
C GLY A 176 -2.23 2.50 17.55
N GLU A 177 -1.56 1.44 18.01
CA GLU A 177 -0.15 1.48 18.40
C GLU A 177 0.79 1.70 17.21
N GLY A 178 0.44 1.25 16.01
CA GLY A 178 1.18 1.52 14.78
C GLY A 178 1.20 3.01 14.44
N VAL A 179 0.05 3.68 14.49
CA VAL A 179 -0.04 5.15 14.36
C VAL A 179 0.70 5.86 15.50
N GLY A 180 0.57 5.38 16.73
CA GLY A 180 1.32 5.92 17.88
C GLY A 180 2.84 5.85 17.66
N MET A 181 3.33 4.69 17.23
CA MET A 181 4.74 4.43 17.01
C MET A 181 5.32 5.23 15.84
N VAL A 182 4.61 5.37 14.71
CA VAL A 182 5.10 6.19 13.59
C VAL A 182 5.23 7.66 13.97
N ARG A 183 4.33 8.19 14.82
CA ARG A 183 4.42 9.56 15.37
C ARG A 183 5.58 9.72 16.35
N ALA A 184 5.87 8.71 17.18
CA ALA A 184 7.04 8.70 18.04
C ALA A 184 8.35 8.69 17.21
N LEU A 185 8.40 7.87 16.15
CA LEU A 185 9.51 7.85 15.20
C LEU A 185 9.70 9.19 14.48
N GLU A 186 8.62 9.87 14.06
CA GLU A 186 8.69 11.23 13.49
C GLU A 186 9.33 12.20 14.48
N THR A 187 8.88 12.18 15.73
CA THR A 187 9.39 13.07 16.79
C THR A 187 10.88 12.83 17.03
N ALA A 188 11.28 11.57 17.24
CA ALA A 188 12.67 11.17 17.42
C ALA A 188 13.57 11.51 16.22
N LEU A 189 13.06 11.30 14.99
CA LEU A 189 13.78 11.62 13.76
C LEU A 189 14.12 13.12 13.69
N ASN A 190 13.16 13.95 14.06
CA ASN A 190 13.23 15.40 13.93
C ASN A 190 13.90 16.12 15.11
N ALA A 191 14.01 15.51 16.29
CA ALA A 191 14.60 16.11 17.49
C ALA A 191 16.03 16.68 17.29
N SER A 192 16.81 16.07 16.40
CA SER A 192 18.19 16.51 16.07
C SER A 192 18.40 16.81 14.59
N SER A 193 17.32 16.93 13.81
CA SER A 193 17.41 17.19 12.37
C SER A 193 17.39 18.68 12.07
N SER A 194 18.24 19.13 11.15
CA SER A 194 18.22 20.51 10.64
C SER A 194 17.06 20.79 9.69
N LYS A 195 16.37 19.75 9.22
CA LYS A 195 15.19 19.84 8.36
C LYS A 195 14.09 18.92 8.88
N HIS A 196 12.87 19.42 8.89
CA HIS A 196 11.72 18.60 9.25
C HIS A 196 11.44 17.54 8.17
N LEU A 197 11.35 16.28 8.58
CA LEU A 197 11.02 15.13 7.77
C LEU A 197 9.62 14.65 8.19
N PRO A 198 8.55 15.09 7.50
CA PRO A 198 7.19 14.71 7.86
C PRO A 198 6.93 13.24 7.55
N ILE A 199 5.96 12.63 8.22
CA ILE A 199 5.35 11.38 7.74
C ILE A 199 4.74 11.63 6.36
N ASN A 200 5.13 10.82 5.37
CA ASN A 200 4.53 10.86 4.04
C ASN A 200 3.38 9.85 3.92
N VAL A 201 2.66 9.86 2.79
CA VAL A 201 1.54 8.94 2.58
C VAL A 201 1.93 7.45 2.78
N ASP A 202 3.13 7.04 2.36
CA ASP A 202 3.56 5.64 2.50
C ASP A 202 3.74 5.27 3.98
N GLY A 203 4.28 6.20 4.79
CA GLY A 203 4.41 6.02 6.24
C GLY A 203 3.05 5.99 6.96
N ALA A 204 2.10 6.82 6.52
CA ALA A 204 0.73 6.79 7.04
C ALA A 204 0.02 5.48 6.70
N ILE A 205 0.11 5.01 5.44
CA ILE A 205 -0.42 3.72 5.03
C ILE A 205 0.23 2.60 5.83
N ALA A 206 1.55 2.60 5.98
CA ALA A 206 2.26 1.58 6.75
C ALA A 206 1.75 1.48 8.20
N ALA A 207 1.61 2.60 8.90
CA ALA A 207 1.09 2.62 10.26
C ALA A 207 -0.34 2.08 10.36
N LEU A 208 -1.21 2.47 9.44
CA LEU A 208 -2.60 1.99 9.41
C LEU A 208 -2.69 0.50 9.06
N LEU A 209 -1.84 -0.01 8.16
CA LEU A 209 -1.79 -1.43 7.85
C LEU A 209 -1.29 -2.25 9.04
N VAL A 210 -0.36 -1.72 9.85
CA VAL A 210 0.03 -2.34 11.12
C VAL A 210 -1.16 -2.40 12.09
N ASP A 211 -1.89 -1.29 12.27
CA ASP A 211 -3.06 -1.26 13.15
C ASP A 211 -4.20 -2.17 12.67
N LEU A 212 -4.31 -2.39 11.36
CA LEU A 212 -5.24 -3.33 10.76
C LEU A 212 -4.76 -4.80 10.80
N GLY A 213 -3.58 -5.08 11.38
CA GLY A 213 -3.05 -6.43 11.48
C GLY A 213 -2.60 -7.05 10.16
N ILE A 214 -2.32 -6.22 9.14
CA ILE A 214 -1.85 -6.70 7.84
C ILE A 214 -0.37 -7.11 7.94
N PRO A 215 0.01 -8.33 7.47
CA PRO A 215 1.40 -8.74 7.40
C PRO A 215 2.25 -7.76 6.57
N ALA A 216 3.44 -7.40 7.05
CA ALA A 216 4.30 -6.42 6.40
C ALA A 216 4.69 -6.81 4.96
N GLU A 217 4.82 -8.10 4.69
CA GLU A 217 5.10 -8.68 3.36
C GLU A 217 4.03 -8.29 2.31
N LEU A 218 2.82 -7.95 2.76
CA LEU A 218 1.72 -7.52 1.91
C LEU A 218 1.61 -6.00 1.80
N GLY A 219 2.38 -5.22 2.58
CA GLY A 219 2.20 -3.76 2.67
C GLY A 219 2.27 -3.05 1.32
N ASN A 220 3.27 -3.39 0.50
CA ASN A 220 3.44 -2.79 -0.82
C ASN A 220 2.33 -3.20 -1.81
N THR A 221 1.61 -4.30 -1.56
CA THR A 221 0.52 -4.74 -2.45
C THR A 221 -0.66 -3.78 -2.43
N PHE A 222 -0.90 -3.06 -1.32
CA PHE A 222 -1.95 -2.05 -1.24
C PHE A 222 -1.69 -0.89 -2.20
N PHE A 223 -0.44 -0.43 -2.32
CA PHE A 223 -0.07 0.56 -3.32
C PHE A 223 -0.22 0.02 -4.75
N MET A 224 0.19 -1.23 -4.99
CA MET A 224 0.03 -1.87 -6.30
C MET A 224 -1.44 -1.95 -6.72
N MET A 225 -2.32 -2.43 -5.83
CA MET A 225 -3.76 -2.51 -6.06
C MET A 225 -4.37 -1.12 -6.29
N ALA A 226 -4.03 -0.14 -5.44
CA ALA A 226 -4.49 1.24 -5.54
C ALA A 226 -4.13 1.87 -6.90
N ARG A 227 -2.95 1.57 -7.44
CA ARG A 227 -2.49 2.17 -8.71
C ARG A 227 -3.13 1.60 -9.96
N VAL A 228 -3.77 0.42 -9.90
CA VAL A 228 -4.33 -0.23 -11.09
C VAL A 228 -5.35 0.66 -11.82
N PRO A 229 -6.38 1.25 -11.17
CA PRO A 229 -7.35 2.10 -11.86
C PRO A 229 -6.72 3.30 -12.57
N GLY A 230 -5.77 3.98 -11.92
CA GLY A 230 -5.06 5.10 -12.53
C GLY A 230 -4.22 4.66 -13.73
N LEU A 231 -3.46 3.56 -13.63
CA LEU A 231 -2.69 3.02 -14.75
C LEU A 231 -3.59 2.63 -15.93
N VAL A 232 -4.72 1.95 -15.68
CA VAL A 232 -5.71 1.62 -16.72
C VAL A 232 -6.22 2.88 -17.41
N SER A 233 -6.49 3.94 -16.65
CA SER A 233 -6.94 5.23 -17.19
C SER A 233 -5.89 5.88 -18.08
N HIS A 234 -4.62 5.93 -17.64
CA HIS A 234 -3.51 6.45 -18.45
C HIS A 234 -3.28 5.64 -19.73
N ILE A 235 -3.42 4.31 -19.66
CA ILE A 235 -3.31 3.43 -20.84
C ILE A 235 -4.45 3.72 -21.83
N TYR A 236 -5.68 3.84 -21.33
CA TYR A 236 -6.84 4.12 -22.17
C TYR A 236 -6.74 5.49 -22.82
N GLU A 237 -6.37 6.52 -22.06
CA GLU A 237 -6.11 7.88 -22.57
C GLU A 237 -5.04 7.87 -23.67
N GLU A 238 -3.90 7.21 -23.44
CA GLU A 238 -2.83 7.12 -24.43
C GLU A 238 -3.32 6.47 -25.73
N LYS A 239 -4.12 5.40 -25.65
CA LYS A 239 -4.63 4.69 -26.84
C LYS A 239 -5.71 5.44 -27.60
N THR A 240 -6.43 6.35 -26.94
CA THR A 240 -7.59 7.04 -27.53
C THR A 240 -7.25 8.45 -27.99
N HIS A 241 -6.34 9.14 -27.30
CA HIS A 241 -6.02 10.55 -27.58
C HIS A 241 -4.76 10.72 -28.42
N GLN A 242 -3.89 9.70 -28.48
CA GLN A 242 -2.57 9.80 -29.10
C GLN A 242 -2.40 8.86 -30.29
N ARG A 243 -1.47 9.20 -31.18
CA ARG A 243 -1.07 8.32 -32.28
C ARG A 243 -0.12 7.24 -31.77
N PRO A 244 -0.20 6.00 -32.28
CA PRO A 244 0.79 4.97 -31.98
C PRO A 244 2.22 5.42 -32.28
N MET A 245 3.19 4.87 -31.55
CA MET A 245 4.63 5.12 -31.66
C MET A 245 5.03 6.60 -31.47
N ARG A 246 4.22 7.39 -30.75
CA ARG A 246 4.62 8.76 -30.42
C ARG A 246 5.79 8.77 -29.43
N LYS A 247 6.58 9.85 -29.48
CA LYS A 247 7.58 10.13 -28.44
C LYS A 247 6.89 10.58 -27.17
N ILE A 248 7.29 10.01 -26.03
CA ILE A 248 6.81 10.38 -24.70
C ILE A 248 7.99 11.00 -23.95
N HIS A 249 7.87 12.28 -23.60
CA HIS A 249 8.87 12.94 -22.78
C HIS A 249 8.64 12.55 -21.30
N PRO A 250 9.68 12.24 -20.50
CA PRO A 250 9.50 11.74 -19.13
C PRO A 250 8.89 12.76 -18.15
N THR A 251 9.09 14.06 -18.39
CA THR A 251 8.63 15.13 -17.48
C THR A 251 7.84 16.27 -18.12
N ASP A 252 8.11 16.62 -19.39
CA ASP A 252 7.35 17.62 -20.16
C ASP A 252 5.93 17.12 -20.48
N HIS A 253 4.98 17.58 -19.67
CA HIS A 253 3.56 17.28 -19.78
C HIS A 253 2.74 18.48 -19.28
N SER A 254 1.50 18.58 -19.76
CA SER A 254 0.49 19.52 -19.24
C SER A 254 -0.71 18.75 -18.74
N TYR A 255 -1.36 19.25 -17.68
CA TYR A 255 -2.65 18.73 -17.23
C TYR A 255 -3.78 19.52 -17.91
N ASP A 256 -4.65 18.84 -18.63
CA ASP A 256 -5.79 19.39 -19.38
C ASP A 256 -7.15 18.85 -18.88
N GLY A 257 -7.18 18.31 -17.65
CA GLY A 257 -8.41 17.90 -16.98
C GLY A 257 -9.29 19.09 -16.54
N PRO A 258 -10.50 18.81 -15.99
CA PRO A 258 -11.46 19.83 -15.55
C PRO A 258 -10.93 20.71 -14.39
#